data_AF-A0A7Y3PJH2-F1
#
_entry.id   AF-A0A7Y3PJH2-F1
#
_cell.length_a   1.000
_cell.length_b   1.000
_cell.length_c   1.000
_cell.angle_alpha   90.00
_cell.angle_beta   90.00
_cell.angle_gamma   90.00
#
_symmetry.space_group_name_H-M   'P 1'
#
loop_
_entity.id
_entity.type
_entity.pdbx_description
1 polymer ?
#
loop_
_entity_poly.entity_id
_entity_poly.type
_entity_poly.pdbx_seq_one_letter_code
_entity_poly.pdbx_strand_id
1 'polypeptide(L)'
;MSLASLDLNLVVALRALLEERNVTRAGRRVGLSQPAMSASLARLRRHFDDDLLSRVGGHYELTALGQVLLDRTSTACDLLERLFTSQADFDPAVEEREFTIVSSDYAVAVFGAALARTVHEEAPGIRLRFVQTPPGIVEQAGTLLSTTEGLLMPHGIISGFPATELYRDQWVFLVADDNPEVGERLTRDDVARLPWVTYQRTYDAPAVRQLGMLGIEPRVEVSVDSFTVLPFLVAGTRRIALVQALLAERLRGVAPVRIMAAPYESVPLQEALWWHPVHTHDAAHMWLRETAARVGASVTGHGGRAAEGYDIQAVEGLDIRAAQGLDNQAAEGHDTPVTEGPGRPADGGAGHPAGG
;
A
#
# COMPACT_ATOMS: atom_id res chain seq x y z
N MET A 1 11.74 -11.71 -31.38
CA MET A 1 11.02 -12.98 -31.60
C MET A 1 9.54 -12.76 -31.34
N SER A 2 8.66 -13.40 -32.10
CA SER A 2 7.21 -13.35 -31.89
C SER A 2 6.78 -14.45 -30.92
N LEU A 3 5.83 -14.17 -30.02
CA LEU A 3 5.22 -15.17 -29.12
C LEU A 3 4.70 -16.39 -29.90
N ALA A 4 4.24 -16.19 -31.14
CA ALA A 4 3.71 -17.26 -32.00
C ALA A 4 4.74 -18.35 -32.36
N SER A 5 6.05 -18.09 -32.16
CA SER A 5 7.13 -19.04 -32.42
C SER A 5 7.67 -19.73 -31.16
N LEU A 6 7.18 -19.34 -29.98
CA LEU A 6 7.64 -19.85 -28.70
C LEU A 6 6.77 -21.03 -28.27
N ASP A 7 7.40 -22.17 -27.97
CA ASP A 7 6.71 -23.33 -27.40
C ASP A 7 6.43 -23.05 -25.91
N LEU A 8 5.19 -22.70 -25.57
CA LEU A 8 4.80 -22.35 -24.20
C LEU A 8 5.07 -23.47 -23.19
N ASN A 9 5.12 -24.74 -23.63
CA ASN A 9 5.49 -25.86 -22.77
C ASN A 9 6.94 -25.76 -22.28
N LEU A 10 7.82 -25.09 -23.03
CA LEU A 10 9.20 -24.84 -22.59
C LEU A 10 9.27 -23.87 -21.41
N VAL A 11 8.31 -22.95 -21.26
CA VAL A 11 8.25 -22.02 -20.12
C VAL A 11 7.94 -22.79 -18.83
N VAL A 12 6.96 -23.70 -18.88
CA VAL A 12 6.60 -24.59 -17.76
C VAL A 12 7.75 -25.53 -17.41
N ALA A 13 8.41 -26.12 -18.41
CA ALA A 13 9.57 -26.97 -18.20
C ALA A 13 10.76 -26.20 -17.61
N LEU A 14 11.00 -24.96 -18.06
CA LEU A 14 12.07 -24.09 -17.56
C LEU A 14 11.86 -23.80 -16.06
N ARG A 15 10.67 -23.37 -15.64
CA ARG A 15 10.36 -23.12 -14.23
C ARG A 15 10.67 -24.34 -13.36
N ALA A 16 10.15 -25.50 -13.75
CA ALA A 16 10.36 -26.74 -13.00
C ALA A 16 11.84 -27.15 -12.93
N LEU A 17 12.61 -26.97 -14.00
CA LEU A 17 14.05 -27.28 -14.04
C LEU A 17 14.85 -26.38 -13.09
N LEU A 18 14.56 -25.08 -13.09
CA LEU A 18 15.31 -24.10 -12.28
C LEU A 18 14.98 -24.24 -10.78
N GLU A 19 13.72 -24.51 -10.44
CA GLU A 19 13.29 -24.73 -9.05
C GLU A 19 13.80 -26.06 -8.48
N GLU A 20 13.62 -27.16 -9.21
CA GLU A 20 13.97 -28.49 -8.72
C GLU A 20 15.47 -28.79 -8.74
N ARG A 21 16.21 -28.12 -9.65
CA ARG A 21 17.63 -28.40 -9.94
C ARG A 21 17.89 -29.90 -10.15
N ASN A 22 16.89 -30.59 -10.70
CA ASN A 22 16.91 -32.03 -10.93
C ASN A 22 15.94 -32.38 -12.05
N VAL A 23 16.49 -32.87 -13.18
CA VAL A 23 15.74 -33.16 -14.40
C VAL A 23 14.64 -34.21 -14.15
N THR A 24 14.89 -35.22 -13.32
CA THR A 24 13.91 -36.27 -13.03
C THR A 24 12.75 -35.75 -12.20
N ARG A 25 13.02 -34.98 -11.13
CA ARG A 25 11.97 -34.37 -10.29
C ARG A 25 11.18 -33.32 -11.05
N ALA A 26 11.87 -32.46 -11.80
CA ALA A 26 11.25 -31.47 -12.66
C ALA A 26 10.25 -32.13 -13.63
N GLY A 27 10.68 -33.20 -14.31
CA GLY A 27 9.80 -33.97 -15.21
C GLY A 27 8.55 -34.48 -14.50
N ARG A 28 8.73 -35.16 -13.36
CA ARG A 28 7.60 -35.68 -12.57
C ARG A 28 6.61 -34.60 -12.15
N ARG A 29 7.10 -33.42 -11.76
CA ARG A 29 6.26 -32.31 -11.28
C ARG A 29 5.32 -31.78 -12.36
N VAL A 30 5.77 -31.72 -13.61
CA VAL A 30 4.99 -31.18 -14.74
C VAL A 30 4.42 -32.26 -15.67
N GLY A 31 4.40 -33.52 -15.20
CA GLY A 31 3.82 -34.64 -15.96
C GLY A 31 4.64 -35.12 -17.17
N LEU A 32 5.94 -34.79 -17.24
CA LEU A 32 6.84 -35.20 -18.32
C LEU A 32 7.74 -36.37 -17.91
N SER A 33 8.07 -37.23 -18.88
CA SER A 33 9.10 -38.26 -18.69
C SER A 33 10.49 -37.62 -18.59
N GLN A 34 11.43 -38.29 -17.91
CA GLN A 34 12.80 -37.78 -17.80
C GLN A 34 13.48 -37.56 -19.19
N PRO A 35 13.32 -38.44 -20.21
CA PRO A 35 13.81 -38.14 -21.56
C PRO A 35 13.19 -36.89 -22.18
N ALA A 36 11.88 -36.68 -22.02
CA ALA A 36 11.19 -35.48 -22.54
C ALA A 36 11.67 -34.20 -21.83
N MET A 37 11.87 -34.26 -20.51
CA MET A 37 12.41 -33.14 -19.74
C MET A 37 13.87 -32.84 -20.11
N SER A 38 14.67 -33.88 -20.36
CA SER A 38 16.06 -33.73 -20.82
C SER A 38 16.13 -33.08 -22.22
N ALA A 39 15.23 -33.47 -23.12
CA ALA A 39 15.10 -32.85 -24.44
C ALA A 39 14.67 -31.37 -24.35
N SER A 40 13.76 -31.06 -23.42
CA SER A 40 13.33 -29.68 -23.14
C SER A 40 14.48 -28.82 -22.62
N LEU A 41 15.27 -29.33 -21.66
CA LEU A 41 16.49 -28.66 -21.19
C LEU A 41 17.48 -28.42 -22.33
N ALA A 42 17.71 -29.40 -23.21
CA ALA A 42 18.61 -29.23 -24.36
C ALA A 42 18.12 -28.18 -25.38
N ARG A 43 16.79 -28.00 -25.52
CA ARG A 43 16.21 -26.91 -26.34
C ARG A 43 16.41 -25.55 -25.67
N LEU A 44 16.16 -25.48 -24.36
CA LEU A 44 16.34 -24.27 -23.56
C LEU A 44 17.81 -23.80 -23.56
N ARG A 45 18.76 -24.72 -23.39
CA ARG A 45 20.20 -24.41 -23.47
C ARG A 45 20.59 -23.79 -24.80
N ARG A 46 20.11 -24.36 -25.90
CA ARG A 46 20.34 -23.80 -27.26
C ARG A 46 19.66 -22.45 -27.48
N HIS A 47 18.52 -22.22 -26.84
CA HIS A 47 17.79 -20.96 -26.97
C HIS A 47 18.48 -19.81 -26.25
N PHE A 48 18.95 -20.06 -25.02
CA PHE A 48 19.62 -19.06 -24.19
C PHE A 48 21.13 -18.99 -24.39
N ASP A 49 21.70 -19.95 -25.12
CA ASP A 49 23.15 -20.14 -25.26
C ASP A 49 23.86 -20.24 -23.90
N ASP A 50 23.23 -20.97 -22.97
CA ASP A 50 23.69 -21.12 -21.58
C ASP A 50 23.31 -22.50 -21.05
N ASP A 51 24.13 -23.07 -20.16
CA ASP A 51 23.87 -24.40 -19.60
C ASP A 51 22.68 -24.44 -18.63
N LEU A 52 22.26 -23.30 -18.08
CA LEU A 52 21.18 -23.04 -17.10
C LEU A 52 21.36 -23.75 -15.74
N LEU A 53 21.76 -25.02 -15.80
CA LEU A 53 22.10 -25.92 -14.71
C LEU A 53 23.49 -26.49 -15.00
N SER A 54 24.49 -26.08 -14.21
CA SER A 54 25.85 -26.62 -14.27
C SER A 54 26.02 -27.73 -13.25
N ARG A 55 26.84 -28.74 -13.56
CA ARG A 55 27.09 -29.86 -12.64
C ARG A 55 28.29 -29.52 -11.76
N VAL A 56 28.05 -29.32 -10.47
CA VAL A 56 29.08 -29.10 -9.46
C VAL A 56 29.12 -30.34 -8.55
N GLY A 57 30.13 -31.19 -8.77
CA GLY A 57 30.24 -32.49 -8.10
C GLY A 57 29.07 -33.44 -8.43
N GLY A 58 28.31 -33.83 -7.39
CA GLY A 58 27.17 -34.74 -7.48
C GLY A 58 25.82 -34.07 -7.78
N HIS A 59 25.76 -32.74 -7.81
CA HIS A 59 24.52 -31.98 -7.87
C HIS A 59 24.52 -30.96 -9.02
N TYR A 60 23.33 -30.46 -9.35
CA TYR A 60 23.17 -29.35 -10.29
C TYR A 60 22.99 -28.04 -9.54
N GLU A 61 23.71 -27.01 -9.97
CA GLU A 61 23.59 -25.64 -9.52
C GLU A 61 23.13 -24.75 -10.67
N LEU A 62 22.46 -23.66 -10.36
CA LEU A 62 22.03 -22.69 -11.37
C LEU A 62 23.25 -21.91 -11.88
N THR A 63 23.29 -21.64 -13.18
CA THR A 63 24.20 -20.62 -13.73
C THR A 63 23.76 -19.23 -13.29
N ALA A 64 24.60 -18.21 -13.49
CA ALA A 64 24.21 -16.82 -13.24
C ALA A 64 22.94 -16.44 -14.04
N LEU A 65 22.83 -16.90 -15.30
CA LEU A 65 21.63 -16.70 -16.10
C LEU A 65 20.44 -17.52 -15.56
N GLY A 66 20.68 -18.78 -15.17
CA GLY A 66 19.64 -19.64 -14.56
C GLY A 66 19.02 -19.01 -13.31
N GLN A 67 19.81 -18.33 -12.48
CA GLN A 67 19.31 -17.61 -11.31
C GLN A 67 18.44 -16.41 -11.70
N VAL A 68 18.85 -15.63 -12.70
CA VAL A 68 18.04 -14.49 -13.21
C VAL A 68 16.74 -14.97 -13.87
N LEU A 69 16.80 -16.11 -14.58
CA LEU A 69 15.63 -16.67 -15.26
C LEU A 69 14.63 -17.30 -14.31
N LEU A 70 15.04 -17.75 -13.12
CA LEU A 70 14.12 -18.35 -12.14
C LEU A 70 12.98 -17.38 -11.77
N ASP A 71 13.33 -16.16 -11.41
CA ASP A 71 12.36 -15.15 -10.99
C ASP A 71 11.46 -14.70 -12.16
N ARG A 72 12.07 -14.51 -13.33
CA ARG A 72 11.37 -14.09 -14.56
C ARG A 72 10.42 -15.15 -15.08
N THR A 73 10.82 -16.42 -15.04
CA THR A 73 10.00 -17.55 -15.51
C THR A 73 8.85 -17.81 -14.56
N SER A 74 9.07 -17.69 -13.24
CA SER A 74 8.00 -17.78 -12.23
C SER A 74 6.93 -16.73 -12.49
N THR A 75 7.34 -15.47 -12.65
CA THR A 75 6.45 -14.35 -13.01
C THR A 75 5.66 -14.61 -14.30
N ALA A 76 6.30 -15.12 -15.34
CA ALA A 76 5.66 -15.41 -16.62
C ALA A 76 4.65 -16.57 -16.54
N CYS A 77 4.99 -17.64 -15.81
CA CYS A 77 4.07 -18.75 -15.57
C CYS A 77 2.84 -18.29 -14.80
N ASP A 78 3.01 -17.51 -13.73
CA ASP A 78 1.89 -17.03 -12.92
C ASP A 78 0.94 -16.13 -13.75
N LEU A 79 1.49 -15.30 -14.65
CA LEU A 79 0.68 -14.51 -15.58
C LEU A 79 -0.08 -15.37 -16.59
N LEU A 80 0.57 -16.39 -17.17
CA LEU A 80 -0.08 -17.30 -18.12
C LEU A 80 -1.18 -18.13 -17.43
N GLU A 81 -0.90 -18.66 -16.25
CA GLU A 81 -1.89 -19.40 -15.45
C GLU A 81 -3.12 -18.53 -15.20
N ARG A 82 -2.94 -17.27 -14.76
CA ARG A 82 -4.02 -16.29 -14.58
C ARG A 82 -4.84 -16.03 -15.84
N LEU A 83 -4.19 -15.93 -17.00
CA LEU A 83 -4.89 -15.74 -18.28
C LEU A 83 -5.82 -16.91 -18.61
N PHE A 84 -5.42 -18.14 -18.29
CA PHE A 84 -6.21 -19.34 -18.58
C PHE A 84 -7.18 -19.72 -17.45
N THR A 85 -6.98 -19.24 -16.22
CA THR A 85 -7.88 -19.45 -15.07
C THR A 85 -8.87 -18.30 -14.85
N SER A 86 -8.81 -17.24 -15.66
CA SER A 86 -9.81 -16.16 -15.65
C SER A 86 -11.19 -16.72 -16.00
N GLN A 87 -11.97 -17.11 -14.97
CA GLN A 87 -13.35 -17.58 -15.12
C GLN A 87 -14.31 -16.39 -15.06
N ALA A 88 -15.37 -16.45 -15.87
CA ALA A 88 -16.45 -15.48 -15.84
C ALA A 88 -17.35 -15.66 -14.60
N ASP A 89 -17.34 -16.84 -14.01
CA ASP A 89 -18.13 -17.20 -12.84
C ASP A 89 -17.21 -17.29 -11.61
N PHE A 90 -17.59 -16.61 -10.53
CA PHE A 90 -16.92 -16.65 -9.23
C PHE A 90 -17.97 -16.94 -8.15
N ASP A 91 -17.74 -17.98 -7.36
CA ASP A 91 -18.54 -18.30 -6.18
C ASP A 91 -17.63 -18.32 -4.94
N PRO A 92 -17.73 -17.32 -4.05
CA PRO A 92 -16.87 -17.24 -2.87
C PRO A 92 -17.02 -18.45 -1.95
N ALA A 93 -18.16 -19.16 -1.97
CA ALA A 93 -18.42 -20.28 -1.07
C ALA A 93 -17.59 -21.54 -1.38
N VAL A 94 -17.10 -21.68 -2.62
CA VAL A 94 -16.37 -22.88 -3.08
C VAL A 94 -14.97 -22.57 -3.63
N GLU A 95 -14.58 -21.29 -3.67
CA GLU A 95 -13.28 -20.86 -4.17
C GLU A 95 -12.15 -21.25 -3.20
N GLU A 96 -11.02 -21.74 -3.72
CA GLU A 96 -9.83 -22.17 -2.95
C GLU A 96 -8.56 -21.34 -3.25
N ARG A 97 -8.75 -20.23 -3.99
CA ARG A 97 -7.68 -19.32 -4.40
C ARG A 97 -6.95 -18.70 -3.21
N GLU A 98 -5.66 -18.46 -3.40
CA GLU A 98 -4.87 -17.62 -2.51
C GLU A 98 -4.74 -16.20 -3.07
N PHE A 99 -5.08 -15.18 -2.28
CA PHE A 99 -4.81 -13.78 -2.57
C PHE A 99 -3.54 -13.34 -1.86
N THR A 100 -2.52 -12.96 -2.63
CA THR A 100 -1.30 -12.37 -2.07
C THR A 100 -1.42 -10.84 -2.07
N ILE A 101 -1.40 -10.25 -0.88
CA ILE A 101 -1.52 -8.80 -0.67
C ILE A 101 -0.22 -8.27 -0.06
N VAL A 102 0.41 -7.32 -0.73
CA VAL A 102 1.61 -6.65 -0.23
C VAL A 102 1.18 -5.55 0.74
N SER A 103 1.81 -5.45 1.90
CA SER A 103 1.43 -4.47 2.92
C SER A 103 2.54 -4.22 3.94
N SER A 104 2.38 -3.18 4.76
CA SER A 104 3.15 -3.00 6.00
C SER A 104 2.52 -3.78 7.16
N ASP A 105 3.27 -4.05 8.22
CA ASP A 105 2.71 -4.64 9.45
C ASP A 105 1.62 -3.77 10.10
N TYR A 106 1.71 -2.45 9.93
CA TYR A 106 0.65 -1.48 10.26
C TYR A 106 -0.69 -1.82 9.58
N ALA A 107 -0.70 -1.93 8.26
CA ALA A 107 -1.93 -2.18 7.50
C ALA A 107 -2.52 -3.56 7.83
N VAL A 108 -1.68 -4.56 8.10
CA VAL A 108 -2.14 -5.88 8.58
C VAL A 108 -2.80 -5.76 9.97
N ALA A 109 -2.16 -5.04 10.90
CA ALA A 109 -2.65 -4.89 12.27
C ALA A 109 -3.96 -4.09 12.35
N VAL A 110 -4.14 -3.08 11.49
CA VAL A 110 -5.32 -2.22 11.47
C VAL A 110 -6.47 -2.80 10.64
N PHE A 111 -6.16 -3.22 9.41
CA PHE A 111 -7.16 -3.64 8.41
C PHE A 111 -7.10 -5.13 8.09
N GLY A 112 -5.90 -5.70 7.92
CA GLY A 112 -5.73 -7.10 7.52
C GLY A 112 -6.45 -8.10 8.45
N ALA A 113 -6.45 -7.84 9.76
CA ALA A 113 -7.19 -8.66 10.72
C ALA A 113 -8.71 -8.61 10.51
N ALA A 114 -9.28 -7.47 10.12
CA ALA A 114 -10.71 -7.33 9.83
C ALA A 114 -11.07 -7.97 8.48
N LEU A 115 -10.21 -7.80 7.47
CA LEU A 115 -10.36 -8.45 6.18
C LEU A 115 -10.34 -9.98 6.35
N ALA A 116 -9.38 -10.52 7.09
CA ALA A 116 -9.26 -11.96 7.32
C ALA A 116 -10.50 -12.58 7.98
N ARG A 117 -11.12 -11.88 8.95
CA ARG A 117 -12.40 -12.34 9.55
C ARG A 117 -13.53 -12.35 8.53
N THR A 118 -13.67 -11.29 7.76
CA THR A 118 -14.73 -11.17 6.74
C THR A 118 -14.58 -12.26 5.67
N VAL A 119 -13.35 -12.49 5.19
CA VAL A 119 -13.06 -13.55 4.22
C VAL A 119 -13.31 -14.93 4.81
N HIS A 120 -12.97 -15.16 6.09
CA HIS A 120 -13.27 -16.43 6.75
C HIS A 120 -14.78 -16.76 6.79
N GLU A 121 -15.62 -15.73 6.97
CA GLU A 121 -17.08 -15.88 7.03
C GLU A 121 -17.71 -16.03 5.64
N GLU A 122 -17.27 -15.24 4.66
CA GLU A 122 -17.91 -15.16 3.33
C GLU A 122 -17.30 -16.13 2.31
N ALA A 123 -16.03 -16.50 2.46
CA ALA A 123 -15.29 -17.32 1.50
C ALA A 123 -14.27 -18.24 2.21
N PRO A 124 -14.74 -19.27 2.95
CA PRO A 124 -13.89 -20.04 3.88
C PRO A 124 -12.77 -20.84 3.22
N GLY A 125 -12.85 -21.12 1.91
CA GLY A 125 -11.80 -21.78 1.14
C GLY A 125 -10.68 -20.84 0.68
N ILE A 126 -10.94 -19.52 0.64
CA ILE A 126 -9.98 -18.53 0.20
C ILE A 126 -8.87 -18.34 1.24
N ARG A 127 -7.63 -18.30 0.76
CA ARG A 127 -6.44 -18.03 1.58
C ARG A 127 -5.99 -16.59 1.39
N LEU A 128 -5.66 -15.91 2.48
CA LEU A 128 -5.02 -14.60 2.43
C LEU A 128 -3.55 -14.73 2.83
N ARG A 129 -2.67 -14.24 1.96
CA ARG A 129 -1.23 -14.18 2.21
C ARG A 129 -0.78 -12.73 2.21
N PHE A 130 -0.42 -12.22 3.39
CA PHE A 130 0.19 -10.89 3.51
C PHE A 130 1.70 -11.00 3.39
N VAL A 131 2.29 -10.20 2.52
CA VAL A 131 3.75 -10.11 2.35
C VAL A 131 4.23 -8.69 2.62
N GLN A 132 5.41 -8.57 3.23
CA GLN A 132 5.99 -7.26 3.54
C GLN A 132 6.36 -6.52 2.24
N THR A 133 6.28 -5.20 2.30
CA THR A 133 6.64 -4.34 1.19
C THR A 133 8.15 -4.43 0.92
N PRO A 134 8.59 -4.83 -0.28
CA PRO A 134 10.01 -4.92 -0.59
C PRO A 134 10.64 -3.53 -0.72
N PRO A 135 11.97 -3.39 -0.50
CA PRO A 135 12.69 -2.18 -0.84
C PRO A 135 12.53 -1.84 -2.34
N GLY A 136 12.43 -0.55 -2.68
CA GLY A 136 12.29 -0.10 -4.08
C GLY A 136 10.90 -0.32 -4.67
N ILE A 137 9.87 -0.37 -3.81
CA ILE A 137 8.48 -0.54 -4.22
C ILE A 137 8.03 0.49 -5.26
N VAL A 138 8.50 1.74 -5.15
CA VAL A 138 8.08 2.83 -6.03
C VAL A 138 8.52 2.56 -7.48
N GLU A 139 9.74 2.10 -7.68
CA GLU A 139 10.28 1.80 -9.01
C GLU A 139 9.72 0.50 -9.60
N GLN A 140 9.27 -0.43 -8.74
CA GLN A 140 8.86 -1.79 -9.14
C GLN A 140 7.36 -2.06 -8.99
N ALA A 141 6.56 -1.03 -8.66
CA ALA A 141 5.14 -1.16 -8.34
C ALA A 141 4.35 -1.92 -9.42
N GLY A 142 4.58 -1.62 -10.70
CA GLY A 142 3.87 -2.27 -11.80
C GLY A 142 4.14 -3.77 -11.90
N THR A 143 5.42 -4.17 -11.81
CA THR A 143 5.80 -5.59 -11.83
C THR A 143 5.22 -6.32 -10.64
N LEU A 144 5.33 -5.75 -9.44
CA LEU A 144 4.79 -6.36 -8.23
C LEU A 144 3.27 -6.52 -8.28
N LEU A 145 2.55 -5.44 -8.63
CA LEU A 145 1.10 -5.46 -8.74
C LEU A 145 0.60 -6.41 -9.84
N SER A 146 1.41 -6.68 -10.87
CA SER A 146 1.06 -7.65 -11.92
C SER A 146 1.13 -9.11 -11.44
N THR A 147 1.90 -9.39 -10.38
CA THR A 147 2.09 -10.72 -9.80
C THR A 147 1.43 -10.91 -8.44
N THR A 148 0.89 -9.86 -7.82
CA THR A 148 0.10 -9.93 -6.58
C THR A 148 -1.34 -9.47 -6.81
N GLU A 149 -2.25 -9.74 -5.87
CA GLU A 149 -3.66 -9.31 -5.94
C GLU A 149 -3.92 -8.00 -5.20
N GLY A 150 -2.87 -7.33 -4.74
CA GLY A 150 -3.02 -6.04 -4.11
C GLY A 150 -1.75 -5.51 -3.48
N LEU A 151 -1.73 -4.20 -3.32
CA LEU A 151 -0.81 -3.47 -2.46
C LEU A 151 -1.61 -2.53 -1.56
N LEU A 152 -1.49 -2.69 -0.26
CA LEU A 152 -1.97 -1.73 0.74
C LEU A 152 -0.90 -0.65 0.89
N MET A 153 -1.19 0.54 0.40
CA MET A 153 -0.29 1.68 0.45
C MET A 153 -1.08 2.98 0.46
N PRO A 154 -0.65 3.99 1.23
CA PRO A 154 -1.32 5.28 1.19
C PRO A 154 -1.04 6.04 -0.10
N HIS A 155 -1.96 6.95 -0.43
CA HIS A 155 -1.76 7.91 -1.52
C HIS A 155 -0.51 8.76 -1.31
N GLY A 156 0.10 9.17 -2.43
CA GLY A 156 1.29 10.02 -2.44
C GLY A 156 2.62 9.26 -2.34
N ILE A 157 2.60 7.93 -2.35
CA ILE A 157 3.78 7.05 -2.45
C ILE A 157 3.89 6.45 -3.86
N ILE A 158 2.80 5.87 -4.37
CA ILE A 158 2.71 5.37 -5.75
C ILE A 158 1.57 6.07 -6.51
N SER A 159 1.57 5.94 -7.84
CA SER A 159 0.55 6.51 -8.72
C SER A 159 0.45 5.72 -10.02
N GLY A 160 -0.56 6.01 -10.85
CA GLY A 160 -0.70 5.42 -12.19
C GLY A 160 -1.35 4.04 -12.22
N PHE A 161 -1.86 3.56 -11.08
CA PHE A 161 -2.60 2.31 -10.96
C PHE A 161 -4.01 2.57 -10.43
N PRO A 162 -4.99 1.75 -10.79
CA PRO A 162 -6.31 1.81 -10.18
C PRO A 162 -6.24 1.43 -8.70
N ALA A 163 -7.08 2.08 -7.90
CA ALA A 163 -7.13 1.91 -6.46
C ALA A 163 -8.54 2.07 -5.92
N THR A 164 -8.78 1.53 -4.72
CA THR A 164 -9.98 1.80 -3.93
C THR A 164 -9.56 2.30 -2.56
N GLU A 165 -10.22 3.36 -2.10
CA GLU A 165 -9.98 3.91 -0.77
C GLU A 165 -10.44 2.91 0.29
N LEU A 166 -9.64 2.78 1.35
CA LEU A 166 -9.97 1.91 2.48
C LEU A 166 -10.35 2.76 3.70
N TYR A 167 -9.40 3.52 4.25
CA TYR A 167 -9.62 4.30 5.46
C TYR A 167 -8.64 5.47 5.58
N ARG A 168 -8.96 6.39 6.49
CA ARG A 168 -8.11 7.52 6.85
C ARG A 168 -7.49 7.33 8.22
N ASP A 169 -6.27 7.83 8.39
CA ASP A 169 -5.57 7.89 9.67
C ASP A 169 -4.80 9.21 9.80
N GLN A 170 -4.31 9.47 11.00
CA GLN A 170 -3.50 10.63 11.34
C GLN A 170 -2.16 10.19 11.92
N TRP A 171 -1.19 11.11 11.92
CA TRP A 171 0.12 10.86 12.49
C TRP A 171 0.21 11.38 13.93
N VAL A 172 0.79 10.56 14.80
CA VAL A 172 1.06 10.87 16.21
C VAL A 172 2.49 10.50 16.55
N PHE A 173 3.01 11.08 17.62
CA PHE A 173 4.33 10.76 18.14
C PHE A 173 4.23 9.80 19.33
N LEU A 174 5.13 8.83 19.36
CA LEU A 174 5.43 8.04 20.55
C LEU A 174 6.61 8.68 21.28
N VAL A 175 6.46 8.84 22.59
CA VAL A 175 7.48 9.34 23.50
C VAL A 175 7.51 8.45 24.73
N ALA A 176 8.69 8.13 25.28
CA ALA A 176 8.75 7.35 26.51
C ALA A 176 8.01 8.03 27.68
N ASP A 177 7.36 7.25 28.54
CA ASP A 177 6.66 7.76 29.73
C ASP A 177 7.62 8.55 30.65
N ASP A 178 8.85 8.09 30.76
CA ASP A 178 9.93 8.63 31.60
C ASP A 178 10.86 9.60 30.86
N ASN A 179 10.48 10.06 29.65
CA ASN A 179 11.29 11.01 28.89
C ASN A 179 11.46 12.33 29.69
N PRO A 180 12.69 12.73 30.05
CA PRO A 180 12.92 13.87 30.95
C PRO A 180 12.78 15.24 30.27
N GLU A 181 12.65 15.28 28.96
CA GLU A 181 12.67 16.53 28.18
C GLU A 181 11.30 16.92 27.65
N VAL A 182 10.42 15.96 27.43
CA VAL A 182 9.10 16.20 26.86
C VAL A 182 8.06 16.32 27.97
N GLY A 183 7.52 17.53 28.14
CA GLY A 183 6.46 17.82 29.10
C GLY A 183 5.09 17.26 28.69
N GLU A 184 4.02 18.04 28.94
CA GLU A 184 2.65 17.65 28.60
C GLU A 184 2.36 17.64 27.10
N ARG A 185 3.11 18.42 26.31
CA ARG A 185 2.95 18.54 24.85
C ARG A 185 4.32 18.42 24.20
N LEU A 186 4.36 17.73 23.06
CA LEU A 186 5.52 17.72 22.18
C LEU A 186 5.56 19.04 21.40
N THR A 187 6.73 19.66 21.27
CA THR A 187 6.90 20.90 20.50
C THR A 187 7.70 20.65 19.22
N ARG A 188 7.71 21.63 18.29
CA ARG A 188 8.52 21.52 17.06
C ARG A 188 10.02 21.48 17.36
N ASP A 189 10.48 22.16 18.40
CA ASP A 189 11.88 22.13 18.84
C ASP A 189 12.26 20.72 19.33
N ASP A 190 11.38 20.08 20.11
CA ASP A 190 11.60 18.69 20.55
C ASP A 190 11.71 17.75 19.35
N VAL A 191 10.82 17.88 18.37
CA VAL A 191 10.84 17.06 17.14
C VAL A 191 12.15 17.24 16.36
N ALA A 192 12.71 18.45 16.33
CA ALA A 192 13.98 18.73 15.65
C ALA A 192 15.22 18.26 16.42
N ARG A 193 15.17 18.30 17.75
CA ARG A 193 16.34 18.10 18.62
C ARG A 193 16.47 16.67 19.15
N LEU A 194 15.35 16.00 19.41
CA LEU A 194 15.35 14.64 19.98
C LEU A 194 15.78 13.60 18.94
N PRO A 195 16.43 12.49 19.37
CA PRO A 195 16.78 11.40 18.47
C PRO A 195 15.55 10.62 18.03
N TRP A 196 15.60 10.03 16.83
CA TRP A 196 14.47 9.32 16.23
C TRP A 196 14.69 7.82 16.14
N VAL A 197 13.61 7.08 16.34
CA VAL A 197 13.42 5.74 15.79
C VAL A 197 12.45 5.86 14.61
N THR A 198 12.80 5.29 13.46
CA THR A 198 11.97 5.36 12.25
C THR A 198 11.69 3.99 11.65
N TYR A 199 10.51 3.86 11.04
CA TYR A 199 10.29 2.85 9.99
C TYR A 199 11.11 3.22 8.74
N GLN A 200 11.59 2.24 7.96
CA GLN A 200 12.38 2.35 6.71
C GLN A 200 12.43 3.74 6.08
N ARG A 201 13.64 4.21 5.70
CA ARG A 201 13.94 5.46 4.96
C ARG A 201 12.69 6.32 4.70
N THR A 202 12.29 7.05 5.73
CA THR A 202 10.98 7.68 5.88
C THR A 202 10.66 8.76 4.84
N TYR A 203 11.54 9.02 3.88
CA TYR A 203 11.46 10.12 2.92
C TYR A 203 10.31 10.00 1.90
N ASP A 204 9.66 8.84 1.80
CA ASP A 204 8.60 8.61 0.81
C ASP A 204 7.18 8.88 1.31
N ALA A 205 6.96 8.99 2.63
CA ALA A 205 5.64 9.34 3.16
C ALA A 205 5.43 10.87 3.14
N PRO A 206 4.28 11.39 2.67
CA PRO A 206 3.99 12.83 2.63
C PRO A 206 4.23 13.56 3.95
N ALA A 207 3.85 12.98 5.09
CA ALA A 207 4.00 13.58 6.41
C ALA A 207 5.46 13.76 6.84
N VAL A 208 6.37 12.89 6.40
CA VAL A 208 7.80 13.02 6.71
C VAL A 208 8.47 14.01 5.75
N ARG A 209 8.07 14.03 4.46
CA ARG A 209 8.52 15.09 3.54
C ARG A 209 8.18 16.49 4.07
N GLN A 210 7.04 16.61 4.75
CA GLN A 210 6.63 17.85 5.41
C GLN A 210 7.61 18.30 6.50
N LEU A 211 8.29 17.38 7.20
CA LEU A 211 9.34 17.75 8.17
C LEU A 211 10.48 18.51 7.49
N GLY A 212 10.94 18.03 6.34
CA GLY A 212 11.96 18.72 5.55
C GLY A 212 11.50 20.10 5.08
N MET A 213 10.24 20.23 4.65
CA MET A 213 9.65 21.53 4.29
C MET A 213 9.55 22.51 5.48
N LEU A 214 9.45 21.99 6.70
CA LEU A 214 9.47 22.76 7.94
C LEU A 214 10.90 23.05 8.45
N GLY A 215 11.94 22.64 7.70
CA GLY A 215 13.34 22.81 8.08
C GLY A 215 13.78 21.84 9.19
N ILE A 216 13.02 20.77 9.43
CA ILE A 216 13.33 19.75 10.42
C ILE A 216 14.00 18.57 9.72
N GLU A 217 15.25 18.30 10.11
CA GLU A 217 16.00 17.11 9.69
C GLU A 217 16.09 16.13 10.87
N PRO A 218 15.31 15.04 10.86
CA PRO A 218 15.34 14.05 11.94
C PRO A 218 16.73 13.45 12.17
N ARG A 219 17.24 13.53 13.40
CA ARG A 219 18.42 12.77 13.82
C ARG A 219 18.03 11.31 14.08
N VAL A 220 18.11 10.47 13.05
CA VAL A 220 17.77 9.04 13.14
C VAL A 220 18.88 8.26 13.84
N GLU A 221 18.59 7.63 14.98
CA GLU A 221 19.50 6.72 15.68
C GLU A 221 19.19 5.24 15.45
N VAL A 222 17.93 4.93 15.12
CA VAL A 222 17.48 3.56 14.80
C VAL A 222 16.51 3.60 13.62
N SER A 223 16.69 2.68 12.68
CA SER A 223 15.77 2.43 11.57
C SER A 223 15.38 0.95 11.57
N VAL A 224 14.10 0.67 11.35
CA VAL A 224 13.52 -0.69 11.34
C VAL A 224 12.49 -0.86 10.23
N ASP A 225 12.14 -2.11 9.92
CA ASP A 225 11.21 -2.47 8.84
C ASP A 225 9.83 -2.87 9.37
N SER A 226 9.49 -2.43 10.59
CA SER A 226 8.27 -2.80 11.28
C SER A 226 7.80 -1.64 12.17
N PHE A 227 6.55 -1.20 12.00
CA PHE A 227 5.98 -0.18 12.87
C PHE A 227 5.66 -0.75 14.26
N THR A 228 5.31 -2.03 14.35
CA THR A 228 4.88 -2.66 15.61
C THR A 228 5.99 -2.76 16.65
N VAL A 229 7.28 -2.67 16.25
CA VAL A 229 8.40 -2.67 17.19
C VAL A 229 8.79 -1.28 17.72
N LEU A 230 8.26 -0.20 17.13
CA LEU A 230 8.64 1.18 17.48
C LEU A 230 8.41 1.55 18.96
N PRO A 231 7.29 1.16 19.62
CA PRO A 231 7.09 1.47 21.04
C PRO A 231 8.21 0.96 21.94
N PHE A 232 8.73 -0.24 21.68
CA PHE A 232 9.82 -0.85 22.46
C PHE A 232 11.17 -0.16 22.25
N LEU A 233 11.37 0.43 21.07
CA LEU A 233 12.57 1.19 20.76
C LEU A 233 12.49 2.62 21.30
N VAL A 234 11.29 3.16 21.54
CA VAL A 234 11.12 4.46 22.20
C VAL A 234 11.26 4.33 23.72
N ALA A 235 10.64 3.31 24.31
CA ALA A 235 10.58 3.08 25.76
C ALA A 235 11.95 3.15 26.46
N GLY A 236 12.01 3.84 27.59
CA GLY A 236 13.23 3.99 28.41
C GLY A 236 14.35 4.80 27.75
N THR A 237 14.03 5.58 26.71
CA THR A 237 15.00 6.42 26.00
C THR A 237 14.48 7.83 25.74
N ARG A 238 15.37 8.71 25.29
CA ARG A 238 15.03 10.06 24.82
C ARG A 238 14.47 10.08 23.39
N ARG A 239 14.35 8.91 22.75
CA ARG A 239 13.96 8.82 21.34
C ARG A 239 12.46 9.09 21.16
N ILE A 240 12.11 9.57 19.98
CA ILE A 240 10.73 9.72 19.54
C ILE A 240 10.50 8.92 18.26
N ALA A 241 9.25 8.56 17.99
CA ALA A 241 8.86 7.92 16.74
C ALA A 241 7.56 8.52 16.20
N LEU A 242 7.48 8.73 14.90
CA LEU A 242 6.25 9.14 14.20
C LEU A 242 5.52 7.89 13.70
N VAL A 243 4.28 7.70 14.13
CA VAL A 243 3.45 6.53 13.81
C VAL A 243 2.01 6.93 13.50
N GLN A 244 1.24 5.99 12.97
CA GLN A 244 -0.17 6.17 12.69
C GLN A 244 -1.01 6.02 13.97
N ALA A 245 -2.04 6.85 14.14
CA ALA A 245 -2.83 6.91 15.37
C ALA A 245 -3.58 5.59 15.64
N LEU A 246 -4.15 4.95 14.61
CA LEU A 246 -4.83 3.66 14.80
C LEU A 246 -3.88 2.56 15.30
N LEU A 247 -2.62 2.59 14.87
CA LEU A 247 -1.62 1.65 15.38
C LEU A 247 -1.24 1.95 16.82
N ALA A 248 -0.96 3.22 17.11
CA ALA A 248 -0.58 3.67 18.44
C ALA A 248 -1.65 3.27 19.47
N GLU A 249 -2.93 3.44 19.12
CA GLU A 249 -4.04 3.02 19.98
C GLU A 249 -4.14 1.50 20.14
N ARG A 250 -3.95 0.72 19.06
CA ARG A 250 -3.93 -0.75 19.15
C ARG A 250 -2.79 -1.30 19.99
N LEU A 251 -1.67 -0.58 20.03
CA LEU A 251 -0.48 -0.94 20.80
C LEU A 251 -0.42 -0.24 22.16
N ARG A 252 -1.49 0.43 22.58
CA ARG A 252 -1.53 1.09 23.89
C ARG A 252 -1.25 0.07 25.01
N GLY A 253 -0.27 0.37 25.86
CA GLY A 253 0.10 -0.47 27.00
C GLY A 253 1.07 -1.62 26.69
N VAL A 254 1.50 -1.82 25.44
CA VAL A 254 2.52 -2.85 25.13
C VAL A 254 3.92 -2.44 25.58
N ALA A 255 4.17 -1.14 25.71
CA ALA A 255 5.41 -0.54 26.19
C ALA A 255 5.10 0.77 26.95
N PRO A 256 5.97 1.24 27.87
CA PRO A 256 5.77 2.47 28.63
C PRO A 256 6.05 3.71 27.76
N VAL A 257 5.09 4.05 26.90
CA VAL A 257 5.13 5.20 25.99
C VAL A 257 3.80 5.97 26.01
N ARG A 258 3.90 7.28 25.83
CA ARG A 258 2.78 8.22 25.64
C ARG A 258 2.58 8.48 24.16
N ILE A 259 1.31 8.56 23.78
CA ILE A 259 0.86 9.00 22.45
C ILE A 259 0.66 10.52 22.52
N MET A 260 1.35 11.26 21.65
CA MET A 260 1.30 12.73 21.61
C MET A 260 0.91 13.22 20.22
N ALA A 261 0.08 14.26 20.15
CA ALA A 261 -0.27 14.89 18.88
C ALA A 261 0.96 15.49 18.20
N ALA A 262 0.97 15.50 16.86
CA ALA A 262 2.02 16.18 16.10
C ALA A 262 1.99 17.70 16.36
N PRO A 263 3.14 18.36 16.58
CA PRO A 263 3.22 19.81 16.82
C PRO A 263 3.08 20.66 15.55
N TYR A 264 2.51 20.08 14.50
CA TYR A 264 2.26 20.68 13.20
C TYR A 264 1.07 19.96 12.54
N GLU A 265 0.45 20.61 11.56
CA GLU A 265 -0.65 20.03 10.79
C GLU A 265 -0.11 18.97 9.83
N SER A 266 0.05 17.75 10.31
CA SER A 266 0.53 16.63 9.48
C SER A 266 -0.49 16.29 8.39
N VAL A 267 -0.02 16.08 7.16
CA VAL A 267 -0.87 15.55 6.07
C VAL A 267 -1.46 14.20 6.51
N PRO A 268 -2.79 14.03 6.48
CA PRO A 268 -3.42 12.78 6.90
C PRO A 268 -3.04 11.63 5.97
N LEU A 269 -3.06 10.43 6.52
CA LEU A 269 -2.87 9.20 5.75
C LEU A 269 -4.22 8.79 5.14
N GLN A 270 -4.23 8.51 3.84
CA GLN A 270 -5.36 7.90 3.14
C GLN A 270 -4.87 6.57 2.59
N GLU A 271 -5.22 5.47 3.27
CA GLU A 271 -4.85 4.11 2.89
C GLU A 271 -5.74 3.63 1.75
N ALA A 272 -5.13 2.98 0.76
CA ALA A 272 -5.82 2.43 -0.39
C ALA A 272 -5.31 1.02 -0.75
N LEU A 273 -6.17 0.23 -1.37
CA LEU A 273 -5.80 -1.01 -2.05
C LEU A 273 -5.56 -0.71 -3.52
N TRP A 274 -4.31 -0.84 -3.96
CA TRP A 274 -3.88 -0.67 -5.34
C TRP A 274 -3.77 -2.01 -6.06
N TRP A 275 -4.10 -2.04 -7.36
CA TRP A 275 -3.97 -3.25 -8.19
C TRP A 275 -3.47 -2.93 -9.60
N HIS A 276 -2.94 -3.93 -10.29
CA HIS A 276 -2.58 -3.79 -11.70
C HIS A 276 -3.83 -3.93 -12.59
N PRO A 277 -3.98 -3.16 -13.70
CA PRO A 277 -5.14 -3.23 -14.58
C PRO A 277 -5.48 -4.63 -15.13
N VAL A 278 -4.50 -5.54 -15.16
CA VAL A 278 -4.70 -6.96 -15.52
C VAL A 278 -5.78 -7.64 -14.68
N HIS A 279 -5.95 -7.22 -13.42
CA HIS A 279 -6.94 -7.78 -12.50
C HIS A 279 -8.30 -7.12 -12.58
N THR A 280 -8.47 -6.10 -13.42
CA THR A 280 -9.67 -5.23 -13.40
C THR A 280 -10.95 -6.01 -13.65
N HIS A 281 -10.89 -7.02 -14.52
CA HIS A 281 -12.05 -7.81 -14.95
C HIS A 281 -12.07 -9.21 -14.33
N ASP A 282 -11.16 -9.52 -13.41
CA ASP A 282 -11.16 -10.79 -12.68
C ASP A 282 -12.25 -10.76 -11.60
N ALA A 283 -13.23 -11.65 -11.69
CA ALA A 283 -14.40 -11.67 -10.81
C ALA A 283 -14.04 -11.91 -9.34
N ALA A 284 -13.06 -12.78 -9.06
CA ALA A 284 -12.58 -13.04 -7.71
C ALA A 284 -11.87 -11.81 -7.13
N HIS A 285 -11.10 -11.10 -7.96
CA HIS A 285 -10.43 -9.86 -7.57
C HIS A 285 -11.41 -8.68 -7.46
N MET A 286 -12.49 -8.64 -8.24
CA MET A 286 -13.60 -7.70 -8.04
C MET A 286 -14.19 -7.89 -6.65
N TRP A 287 -14.55 -9.13 -6.29
CA TRP A 287 -15.06 -9.46 -4.96
C TRP A 287 -14.08 -9.08 -3.84
N LEU A 288 -12.78 -9.36 -4.02
CA LEU A 288 -11.75 -8.97 -3.04
C LEU A 288 -11.75 -7.44 -2.82
N ARG A 289 -11.80 -6.66 -3.91
CA ARG A 289 -11.79 -5.18 -3.83
C ARG A 289 -13.05 -4.62 -3.18
N GLU A 290 -14.22 -5.18 -3.51
CA GLU A 290 -15.50 -4.79 -2.92
C GLU A 290 -15.54 -5.13 -1.42
N THR A 291 -15.06 -6.32 -1.06
CA THR A 291 -14.91 -6.75 0.33
C THR A 291 -13.93 -5.85 1.07
N ALA A 292 -12.78 -5.55 0.47
CA ALA A 292 -11.79 -4.65 1.05
C ALA A 292 -12.35 -3.24 1.27
N ALA A 293 -13.07 -2.67 0.30
CA ALA A 293 -13.70 -1.37 0.43
C ALA A 293 -14.75 -1.35 1.57
N ARG A 294 -15.61 -2.39 1.64
CA ARG A 294 -16.60 -2.52 2.71
C ARG A 294 -15.94 -2.64 4.10
N VAL A 295 -14.91 -3.46 4.22
CA VAL A 295 -14.13 -3.60 5.47
C VAL A 295 -13.43 -2.29 5.81
N GLY A 296 -12.82 -1.62 4.83
CA GLY A 296 -12.14 -0.35 5.00
C GLY A 296 -13.07 0.72 5.57
N ALA A 297 -14.29 0.83 5.05
CA ALA A 297 -15.29 1.76 5.55
C ALA A 297 -15.67 1.52 7.04
N SER A 298 -15.50 0.30 7.55
CA SER A 298 -15.70 -0.03 8.97
C SER A 298 -14.50 0.26 9.86
N VAL A 299 -13.30 0.47 9.28
CA VAL A 299 -12.11 0.90 10.02
C VAL A 299 -12.29 2.36 10.38
N THR A 300 -12.81 2.61 11.57
CA THR A 300 -12.97 3.96 12.07
C THR A 300 -11.61 4.54 12.47
N GLY A 301 -11.09 5.44 11.62
CA GLY A 301 -10.20 6.50 12.07
C GLY A 301 -10.93 7.33 13.12
N HIS A 302 -10.28 7.71 14.22
CA HIS A 302 -10.84 8.76 15.07
C HIS A 302 -10.91 10.02 14.22
N GLY A 303 -12.09 10.31 13.69
CA GLY A 303 -12.43 11.61 13.13
C GLY A 303 -12.32 12.63 14.25
N GLY A 304 -11.11 13.16 14.46
CA GLY A 304 -10.96 14.47 15.07
C GLY A 304 -11.82 15.40 14.21
N ARG A 305 -12.84 16.00 14.82
CA ARG A 305 -13.59 17.10 14.21
C ARG A 305 -12.56 18.00 13.54
N ALA A 306 -12.66 18.18 12.23
CA ALA A 306 -12.02 19.33 11.61
C ALA A 306 -12.44 20.54 12.46
N ALA A 307 -11.48 21.35 12.89
CA ALA A 307 -11.81 22.60 13.56
C ALA A 307 -12.87 23.32 12.71
N GLU A 308 -13.92 23.86 13.35
CA GLU A 308 -15.02 24.54 12.66
C GLU A 308 -14.45 25.51 11.61
N GLY A 309 -14.76 25.27 10.33
CA GLY A 309 -14.33 26.13 9.21
C GLY A 309 -13.71 25.46 7.99
N TYR A 310 -13.55 24.14 7.96
CA TYR A 310 -12.92 23.46 6.80
C TYR A 310 -13.93 22.70 5.92
N ASP A 311 -14.26 23.31 4.78
CA ASP A 311 -14.80 22.63 3.60
C ASP A 311 -13.64 22.01 2.80
N ILE A 312 -13.65 20.69 2.63
CA ILE A 312 -12.70 19.98 1.78
C ILE A 312 -13.22 19.92 0.34
N GLN A 313 -13.38 21.09 -0.28
CA GLN A 313 -13.49 21.15 -1.73
C GLN A 313 -12.15 21.50 -2.37
N ALA A 314 -11.79 20.64 -3.33
CA ALA A 314 -10.78 20.80 -4.37
C ALA A 314 -9.30 20.86 -3.91
N VAL A 315 -8.63 19.72 -4.03
CA VAL A 315 -7.25 19.71 -4.53
C VAL A 315 -7.34 19.89 -6.05
N GLU A 316 -6.81 20.98 -6.60
CA GLU A 316 -6.76 21.21 -8.05
C GLU A 316 -6.09 20.01 -8.75
N GLY A 317 -6.83 19.35 -9.64
CA GLY A 317 -6.35 18.21 -10.44
C GLY A 317 -7.12 16.90 -10.30
N LEU A 318 -8.06 16.80 -9.35
CA LEU A 318 -8.97 15.65 -9.19
C LEU A 318 -10.43 16.11 -9.30
N ASP A 319 -10.89 16.42 -10.51
CA ASP A 319 -12.32 16.71 -10.78
C ASP A 319 -13.09 15.38 -10.88
N ILE A 320 -13.49 14.82 -9.74
CA ILE A 320 -14.52 13.79 -9.68
C ILE A 320 -15.88 14.47 -9.65
N ARG A 321 -16.34 14.93 -10.82
CA ARG A 321 -17.78 15.16 -11.00
C ARG A 321 -18.46 13.80 -10.95
N ALA A 322 -19.31 13.63 -9.94
CA ALA A 322 -20.26 12.55 -9.85
C ALA A 322 -20.96 12.35 -11.20
N ALA A 323 -20.97 11.11 -11.68
CA ALA A 323 -21.81 10.73 -12.79
C ALA A 323 -23.27 11.12 -12.48
N GLN A 324 -23.91 11.82 -13.41
CA GLN A 324 -25.31 12.23 -13.30
C GLN A 324 -26.19 10.99 -13.11
N GLY A 325 -27.01 10.96 -12.05
CA GLY A 325 -28.09 9.97 -11.95
C GLY A 325 -28.48 9.42 -10.57
N LEU A 326 -27.97 9.92 -9.44
CA LEU A 326 -28.45 9.50 -8.12
C LEU A 326 -29.01 10.70 -7.34
N ASP A 327 -30.31 10.88 -7.51
CA ASP A 327 -31.17 11.76 -6.73
C ASP A 327 -31.31 11.20 -5.32
N ASN A 328 -30.60 11.80 -4.35
CA ASN A 328 -30.87 11.60 -2.93
C ASN A 328 -31.50 12.87 -2.39
N GLN A 329 -32.82 12.83 -2.27
CA GLN A 329 -33.63 13.84 -1.61
C GLN A 329 -33.10 14.13 -0.20
N ALA A 330 -32.74 15.39 0.03
CA ALA A 330 -32.43 15.90 1.36
C ALA A 330 -33.73 16.06 2.17
N ALA A 331 -33.71 15.62 3.42
CA ALA A 331 -34.79 15.83 4.38
C ALA A 331 -34.92 17.32 4.75
N GLU A 332 -36.14 17.83 4.71
CA GLU A 332 -36.53 19.21 5.00
C GLU A 332 -36.34 19.59 6.47
N GLY A 333 -35.96 20.85 6.71
CA GLY A 333 -36.20 21.54 7.98
C GLY A 333 -34.95 22.02 8.71
N HIS A 334 -34.39 23.15 8.29
CA HIS A 334 -33.92 24.23 9.18
C HIS A 334 -33.52 25.45 8.33
N ASP A 335 -34.53 26.25 7.97
CA ASP A 335 -34.33 27.60 7.48
C ASP A 335 -33.86 28.50 8.65
N THR A 336 -32.76 29.22 8.44
CA THR A 336 -32.45 30.43 9.23
C THR A 336 -32.19 31.58 8.25
N PRO A 337 -32.89 32.72 8.38
CA PRO A 337 -32.80 33.79 7.39
C PRO A 337 -31.54 34.65 7.57
N VAL A 338 -30.93 34.99 6.45
CA VAL A 338 -29.80 35.91 6.33
C VAL A 338 -30.26 37.34 6.65
N THR A 339 -29.65 37.97 7.66
CA THR A 339 -29.74 39.42 7.91
C THR A 339 -28.50 40.11 7.33
N GLU A 340 -28.66 40.84 6.22
CA GLU A 340 -27.67 41.83 5.77
C GLU A 340 -28.01 43.23 6.31
N GLY A 341 -26.97 43.90 6.80
CA GLY A 341 -27.00 45.19 7.48
C GLY A 341 -27.01 46.41 6.55
N PRO A 342 -26.95 47.62 7.14
CA PRO A 342 -27.56 48.82 6.57
C PRO A 342 -26.66 49.59 5.59
N GLY A 343 -27.34 50.28 4.67
CA GLY A 343 -26.75 51.03 3.57
C GLY A 343 -25.96 52.28 3.93
N ARG A 344 -25.36 52.85 2.89
CA ARG A 344 -24.65 54.13 2.92
C ARG A 344 -25.14 54.98 1.73
N PRO A 345 -25.39 56.29 1.92
CA PRO A 345 -26.21 57.08 1.01
C PRO A 345 -25.41 57.66 -0.15
N ALA A 346 -26.11 57.91 -1.25
CA ALA A 346 -25.70 58.80 -2.32
C ALA A 346 -26.02 60.25 -1.91
N ASP A 347 -25.04 61.15 -2.02
CA ASP A 347 -25.32 62.58 -2.04
C ASP A 347 -24.41 63.26 -3.08
N GLY A 348 -25.06 63.94 -4.02
CA GLY A 348 -24.42 64.77 -5.03
C GLY A 348 -24.62 66.23 -4.69
N GLY A 349 -23.58 67.04 -4.80
CA GLY A 349 -23.67 68.48 -4.55
C GLY A 349 -22.47 69.22 -5.12
N ALA A 350 -22.74 70.05 -6.12
CA ALA A 350 -21.79 70.85 -6.89
C ALA A 350 -21.17 72.03 -6.11
N GLY A 351 -20.04 72.55 -6.61
CA GLY A 351 -19.55 73.88 -6.23
C GLY A 351 -18.10 74.18 -6.61
N HIS A 352 -17.89 74.65 -7.85
CA HIS A 352 -16.73 75.49 -8.26
C HIS A 352 -16.84 76.88 -7.55
N PRO A 353 -15.79 77.73 -7.42
CA PRO A 353 -15.06 78.26 -8.58
C PRO A 353 -13.55 78.62 -8.42
N ALA A 354 -12.93 78.64 -9.60
CA ALA A 354 -11.91 79.56 -10.18
C ALA A 354 -10.94 80.37 -9.29
N GLY A 355 -9.68 80.35 -9.73
CA GLY A 355 -8.74 81.44 -9.48
C GLY A 355 -9.13 82.73 -10.22
N GLY A 356 -8.76 83.85 -9.61
CA GLY A 356 -9.07 85.22 -9.99
C GLY A 356 -9.25 86.07 -8.74
#